data_AF-A0A497K5A9-F1
#
_entry.id   AF-A0A497K5A9-F1
#
_cell.length_a   1.000
_cell.length_b   1.000
_cell.length_c   1.000
_cell.angle_alpha   90.00
_cell.angle_beta   90.00
_cell.angle_gamma   90.00
#
_symmetry.space_group_name_H-M   'P 1'
#
loop_
_entity.id
_entity.type
_entity.pdbx_description
1 polymer ?
#
loop_
_entity_poly.entity_id
_entity_poly.type
_entity_poly.pdbx_seq_one_letter_code
_entity_poly.pdbx_strand_id
1 'polypeptide(L)'
;VARAADRIMRIEDGVIKESLEPLRLAETVKPPSYIEQIRARLSSIDAQLRELDMEFRTGRIDGDEYVKRRLRLKNLRSSLEDELQRMGTL
;
A
#
# COMPACT_ATOMS: atom_id res chain seq x y z
N VAL A 1 -6.15 38.48 21.41
CA VAL A 1 -5.64 37.81 20.19
C VAL A 1 -5.41 36.35 20.52
N ALA A 2 -6.32 35.47 20.08
CA ALA A 2 -6.23 34.03 20.30
C ALA A 2 -5.84 33.37 18.98
N ARG A 3 -4.70 32.67 18.93
CA ARG A 3 -4.30 31.88 17.76
C ARG A 3 -4.58 30.42 18.06
N ALA A 4 -5.50 29.85 17.28
CA ALA A 4 -5.85 28.45 17.30
C ALA A 4 -4.61 27.62 16.98
N ALA A 5 -4.29 26.65 17.84
CA ALA A 5 -3.33 25.62 17.53
C ALA A 5 -4.05 24.56 16.70
N ASP A 6 -3.74 24.53 15.40
CA ASP A 6 -4.18 23.48 14.50
C ASP A 6 -3.60 22.14 15.00
N ARG A 7 -4.47 21.32 15.59
CA ARG A 7 -4.12 19.95 15.97
C ARG A 7 -3.86 19.17 14.69
N ILE A 8 -2.60 18.87 14.40
CA ILE A 8 -2.24 17.90 13.38
C ILE A 8 -2.61 16.52 13.95
N MET A 9 -3.82 16.04 13.63
CA MET A 9 -4.21 14.66 13.88
C MET A 9 -3.51 13.77 12.86
N ARG A 10 -2.36 13.19 13.24
CA ARG A 10 -1.75 12.09 12.50
C ARG A 10 -2.53 10.84 12.84
N ILE A 11 -3.41 10.42 11.93
CA ILE A 11 -4.03 9.10 12.02
C ILE A 11 -2.94 8.10 11.63
N GLU A 12 -2.24 7.58 12.64
CA GLU A 12 -1.51 6.33 12.54
C GLU A 12 -2.57 5.22 12.50
N ASP A 13 -3.09 4.89 11.32
CA ASP A 13 -3.84 3.65 11.10
C ASP A 13 -2.83 2.49 11.13
N GLY A 14 -2.36 2.19 12.35
CA GLY A 14 -1.46 1.11 12.72
C GLY A 14 -2.12 -0.25 12.63
N VAL A 15 -2.57 -0.63 11.43
CA VAL A 15 -3.06 -1.99 11.18
C VAL A 15 -2.07 -2.73 10.29
N ILE A 16 -1.06 -3.32 10.93
CA ILE A 16 -0.29 -4.40 10.36
C ILE A 16 -1.24 -5.60 10.24
N LYS A 17 -1.91 -5.76 9.09
CA LYS A 17 -2.62 -7.00 8.72
C LYS A 17 -1.71 -7.88 7.87
N GLU A 18 -0.69 -8.44 8.48
CA GLU A 18 -0.14 -9.75 8.11
C GLU A 18 0.98 -10.12 9.08
N SER A 19 0.74 -11.13 9.90
CA SER A 19 1.80 -11.90 10.54
C SER A 19 2.41 -12.79 9.46
N LEU A 20 3.50 -12.34 8.83
CA LEU A 20 4.38 -13.24 8.09
C LEU A 20 4.99 -14.20 9.13
N GLU A 21 4.40 -15.39 9.28
CA GLU A 21 5.06 -16.49 9.96
C GLU A 21 6.40 -16.73 9.24
N PRO A 22 7.56 -16.53 9.90
CA PRO A 22 8.83 -16.74 9.24
C PRO A 22 9.01 -18.25 9.07
N LEU A 23 8.61 -18.77 7.92
CA LEU A 23 8.92 -20.12 7.50
C LEU A 23 10.44 -20.24 7.49
N ARG A 24 10.95 -21.04 8.42
CA ARG A 24 12.36 -21.28 8.66
C ARG A 24 13.04 -21.77 7.38
N LEU A 25 13.74 -20.88 6.70
CA LEU A 25 14.86 -21.24 5.84
C LEU A 25 16.04 -20.40 6.27
N ALA A 26 16.99 -21.11 6.88
CA ALA A 26 18.26 -20.58 7.33
C ALA A 26 19.07 -20.14 6.10
N GLU A 27 19.11 -18.84 5.87
CA GLU A 27 20.19 -18.16 5.16
C GLU A 27 20.14 -16.70 5.57
N THR A 28 21.30 -16.05 5.61
CA THR A 28 21.54 -14.70 6.12
C THR A 28 20.84 -13.62 5.28
N VAL A 29 19.51 -13.57 5.32
CA VAL A 29 18.75 -12.53 4.63
C VAL A 29 18.77 -11.30 5.52
N LYS A 30 19.62 -10.33 5.16
CA LYS A 30 19.50 -8.96 5.67
C LYS A 30 18.02 -8.58 5.63
N PRO A 31 17.44 -7.98 6.69
CA PRO A 31 16.07 -7.50 6.62
C PRO A 31 15.95 -6.61 5.37
N PRO A 32 14.89 -6.79 4.55
CA PRO A 32 14.74 -6.06 3.30
C PRO A 32 14.82 -4.57 3.60
N SER A 33 15.63 -3.87 2.82
CA SER A 33 15.74 -2.41 2.92
C SER A 33 14.36 -1.77 2.76
N TYR A 34 14.19 -0.57 3.29
CA TYR A 34 12.90 0.11 3.19
C TYR A 34 12.43 0.29 1.74
N ILE A 35 13.38 0.55 0.83
CA ILE A 35 13.15 0.61 -0.61
C ILE A 35 12.62 -0.71 -1.16
N GLU A 36 13.20 -1.85 -0.75
CA GLU A 36 12.73 -3.18 -1.17
C GLU A 36 11.32 -3.48 -0.64
N GLN A 37 11.00 -3.04 0.59
CA GLN A 37 9.66 -3.18 1.14
C GLN A 37 8.63 -2.37 0.35
N ILE A 38 8.95 -1.13 -0.02
CA ILE A 38 8.08 -0.30 -0.85
C ILE A 38 7.89 -0.94 -2.23
N ARG A 39 8.95 -1.43 -2.86
CA ARG A 39 8.86 -2.13 -4.16
C ARG A 39 8.01 -3.40 -4.09
N ALA A 40 8.17 -4.20 -3.03
CA ALA A 40 7.34 -5.38 -2.80
C ALA A 40 5.86 -4.99 -2.63
N ARG A 41 5.59 -3.90 -1.89
CA ARG A 41 4.23 -3.39 -1.71
C ARG A 41 3.62 -2.88 -3.01
N LEU A 42 4.37 -2.18 -3.86
CA LEU A 42 3.93 -1.75 -5.19
C LEU A 42 3.53 -2.94 -6.07
N SER A 43 4.36 -4.00 -6.09
CA SER A 43 4.07 -5.24 -6.81
C SER A 43 2.78 -5.91 -6.31
N SER A 44 2.58 -5.96 -4.98
CA SER A 44 1.33 -6.47 -4.40
C SER A 44 0.12 -5.64 -4.81
N ILE A 45 0.23 -4.31 -4.86
CA ILE A 45 -0.87 -3.43 -5.30
C ILE A 45 -1.20 -3.67 -6.78
N ASP A 46 -0.19 -3.85 -7.63
CA ASP A 46 -0.40 -4.17 -9.05
C ASP A 46 -1.10 -5.52 -9.22
N ALA A 47 -0.80 -6.52 -8.38
CA ALA A 47 -1.52 -7.80 -8.35
C ALA A 47 -2.99 -7.62 -7.90
N GLN A 48 -3.22 -6.86 -6.83
CA GLN A 48 -4.57 -6.55 -6.33
C GLN A 48 -5.42 -5.80 -7.36
N LEU A 49 -4.83 -4.89 -8.14
CA LEU A 49 -5.52 -4.21 -9.23
C LEU A 49 -5.96 -5.17 -10.34
N ARG A 50 -5.11 -6.15 -10.69
CA ARG A 50 -5.46 -7.18 -11.68
C ARG A 50 -6.57 -8.10 -11.17
N GLU A 51 -6.50 -8.49 -9.90
CA GLU A 51 -7.55 -9.28 -9.26
C GLU A 51 -8.88 -8.54 -9.25
N LEU A 52 -8.86 -7.27 -8.85
CA LEU A 52 -10.04 -6.40 -8.86
C LEU A 52 -10.66 -6.27 -10.26
N ASP A 53 -9.83 -6.12 -11.30
CA ASP A 53 -10.30 -6.12 -12.69
C ASP A 53 -10.97 -7.45 -13.07
N MET A 54 -10.45 -8.59 -12.60
CA MET A 54 -11.07 -9.90 -12.82
C MET A 54 -12.38 -10.06 -12.05
N GLU A 55 -12.44 -9.64 -10.79
CA GLU A 55 -13.66 -9.66 -9.98
C GLU A 55 -14.79 -8.88 -10.66
N PHE A 56 -14.48 -7.69 -11.19
CA PHE A 56 -15.44 -6.87 -11.91
C PHE A 56 -15.88 -7.52 -13.22
N ARG A 57 -14.94 -8.02 -14.03
CA ARG A 57 -15.24 -8.70 -15.31
C ARG A 57 -16.08 -9.96 -15.13
N THR A 58 -15.90 -10.66 -14.01
CA THR A 58 -16.67 -11.88 -13.68
C THR A 58 -17.99 -11.57 -12.98
N GLY A 59 -18.31 -10.28 -12.77
CA GLY A 59 -19.55 -9.84 -12.12
C GLY A 59 -19.62 -10.15 -10.63
N ARG A 60 -18.47 -10.43 -9.99
CA ARG A 60 -18.41 -10.70 -8.53
C ARG A 60 -18.57 -9.43 -7.70
N ILE A 61 -18.28 -8.27 -8.28
CA ILE A 61 -18.48 -6.95 -7.69
C ILE A 61 -19.19 -6.04 -8.69
N ASP A 62 -19.92 -5.05 -8.16
CA ASP A 62 -20.56 -4.02 -8.97
C ASP A 62 -19.59 -2.89 -9.36
N GLY A 63 -20.06 -1.97 -10.21
CA GLY A 63 -19.27 -0.86 -10.72
C GLY A 63 -18.85 0.15 -9.64
N ASP A 64 -19.70 0.39 -8.64
CA ASP A 64 -19.43 1.36 -7.58
C ASP A 64 -18.32 0.85 -6.66
N GLU A 65 -18.41 -0.42 -6.26
CA GLU A 65 -17.39 -1.09 -5.45
C GLU A 65 -16.07 -1.23 -6.22
N TYR A 66 -16.13 -1.54 -7.52
CA TYR A 66 -14.95 -1.55 -8.38
C TYR A 66 -14.23 -0.18 -8.39
N VAL A 67 -14.96 0.89 -8.67
CA VAL A 67 -14.39 2.25 -8.74
C VAL A 67 -13.79 2.65 -7.40
N LYS A 68 -14.51 2.41 -6.30
CA LYS A 68 -14.05 2.73 -4.94
C LYS A 68 -12.77 2.00 -4.56
N ARG A 69 -12.70 0.68 -4.79
CA ARG A 69 -11.50 -0.12 -4.49
C ARG A 69 -10.33 0.28 -5.37
N ARG A 70 -10.58 0.49 -6.67
CA ARG A 70 -9.55 0.87 -7.63
C ARG A 70 -8.94 2.23 -7.33
N LEU A 71 -9.76 3.22 -6.96
CA LEU A 71 -9.29 4.54 -6.55
C LEU A 71 -8.40 4.45 -5.31
N ARG A 72 -8.81 3.66 -4.30
CA ARG A 72 -8.02 3.44 -3.08
C ARG A 72 -6.64 2.84 -3.40
N LEU A 73 -6.60 1.78 -4.21
CA LEU A 73 -5.36 1.12 -4.61
C LEU A 73 -4.44 2.05 -5.40
N LYS A 74 -5.00 2.85 -6.32
CA LYS A 74 -4.23 3.83 -7.10
C LYS A 74 -3.64 4.94 -6.22
N ASN A 75 -4.42 5.47 -5.28
CA ASN A 75 -3.93 6.51 -4.37
C ASN A 75 -2.80 5.98 -3.48
N LEU A 76 -2.93 4.73 -3.00
CA LEU A 76 -1.87 4.08 -2.23
C LEU A 76 -0.60 3.88 -3.08
N ARG A 77 -0.74 3.40 -4.31
CA ARG A 77 0.37 3.24 -5.27
C ARG A 77 1.10 4.56 -5.51
N SER A 78 0.36 5.63 -5.79
CA SER A 78 0.93 6.97 -6.00
C SER A 78 1.69 7.47 -4.77
N SER A 79 1.15 7.25 -3.57
CA SER A 79 1.81 7.68 -2.33
C SER A 79 3.16 6.98 -2.11
N LEU A 80 3.24 5.70 -2.48
CA LEU A 80 4.47 4.90 -2.40
C LEU A 80 5.47 5.27 -3.51
N GLU A 81 5.00 5.58 -4.71
CA GLU A 81 5.84 6.11 -5.80
C GLU A 81 6.47 7.45 -5.42
N ASP A 82 5.70 8.37 -4.83
CA ASP A 82 6.20 9.66 -4.32
C ASP A 82 7.24 9.47 -3.20
N GLU A 83 7.07 8.43 -2.37
CA GLU A 83 8.01 8.11 -1.30
C GLU A 83 9.35 7.60 -1.85
N LEU A 84 9.34 6.73 -2.86
CA LEU A 84 10.56 6.31 -3.57
C LEU A 84 11.26 7.48 -4.25
N GLN A 85 10.50 8.40 -4.84
CA GLN A 85 11.04 9.60 -5.48
C GLN A 85 11.71 10.52 -4.45
N ARG A 86 11.11 10.71 -3.27
CA ARG A 86 11.72 11.47 -2.15
C ARG A 86 13.04 10.87 -1.68
N MET A 87 13.23 9.56 -1.84
CA MET A 87 14.48 8.87 -1.52
C MET A 87 15.52 8.93 -2.65
N GLY A 88 15.20 9.57 -3.78
CA GLY A 88 16.10 9.69 -4.93
C GLY A 88 16.28 8.39 -5.72
N THR A 89 15.29 7.50 -5.67
CA THR A 89 15.37 6.14 -6.26
C THR A 89 14.52 5.93 -7.51
N LEU A 90 14.00 7.03 -8.08
CA LEU A 90 13.16 7.10 -9.27
C LEU A 90 13.67 8.18 -10.22
#